data_AF-A0A0B0D1Q4-F1
#
_entry.id   AF-A0A0B0D1Q4-F1
#
_cell.length_a   1.000
_cell.length_b   1.000
_cell.length_c   1.000
_cell.angle_alpha   90.00
_cell.angle_beta   90.00
_cell.angle_gamma   90.00
#
_symmetry.space_group_name_H-M   'P 1'
#
loop_
_entity.id
_entity.type
_entity.pdbx_description
1 polymer ?
#
loop_
_entity_poly.entity_id
_entity_poly.type
_entity_poly.pdbx_seq_one_letter_code
_entity_poly.pdbx_strand_id
1 'polypeptide(L)' 'FKLFADEVSDIPVANYTSDYSRAFDTMSDTQASILLDGKSIDKALQEAADKLKSETEREISK' A
#
# COMPACT_ATOMS: atom_id res chain seq x y z
N PHE A 1 15.91 -21.37 -13.85
CA PHE A 1 15.08 -21.54 -12.65
C PHE A 1 15.82 -20.82 -11.53
N LYS A 2 15.17 -19.89 -10.82
CA LYS A 2 15.77 -19.16 -9.69
C LYS A 2 15.16 -19.66 -8.38
N LEU A 3 15.93 -19.75 -7.32
CA LEU A 3 15.45 -20.09 -5.98
C LEU A 3 15.03 -18.82 -5.24
N PHE A 4 14.13 -18.95 -4.28
CA PHE A 4 13.79 -17.84 -3.38
C PHE A 4 15.04 -17.25 -2.71
N ALA A 5 15.98 -18.11 -2.32
CA ALA A 5 17.26 -17.71 -1.71
C ALA A 5 18.10 -16.76 -2.60
N ASP A 6 17.95 -16.83 -3.93
CA ASP A 6 18.67 -15.96 -4.86
C ASP A 6 18.10 -14.52 -4.89
N GLU A 7 16.87 -14.33 -4.40
CA GLU A 7 16.17 -13.03 -4.39
C GLU A 7 16.16 -12.40 -2.98
N VAL A 8 16.39 -13.18 -1.91
CA VAL A 8 16.35 -12.69 -0.51
C VAL A 8 17.31 -11.52 -0.28
N SER A 9 18.49 -11.53 -0.91
CA SER A 9 19.48 -10.43 -0.81
C SER A 9 18.98 -9.12 -1.40
N ASP A 10 18.06 -9.19 -2.36
CA ASP A 10 17.55 -8.04 -3.10
C ASP A 10 16.24 -7.49 -2.49
N ILE A 11 15.67 -8.19 -1.49
CA ILE A 11 14.48 -7.71 -0.79
C ILE A 11 14.87 -6.54 0.11
N PRO A 12 14.32 -5.33 -0.10
CA PRO A 12 14.59 -4.19 0.75
C PRO A 12 14.06 -4.43 2.16
N VAL A 13 14.76 -3.89 3.16
CA VAL A 13 14.33 -3.98 4.56
C VAL A 13 13.02 -3.19 4.73
N ALA A 14 11.98 -3.86 5.21
CA ALA A 14 10.71 -3.23 5.51
C ALA A 14 10.80 -2.44 6.83
N ASN A 15 10.61 -1.12 6.74
CA ASN A 15 10.51 -0.23 7.90
C ASN A 15 9.05 0.19 8.08
N TYR A 16 8.44 -0.26 9.17
CA TYR A 16 7.05 0.04 9.48
C TYR A 16 6.94 1.24 10.42
N THR A 17 5.88 2.03 10.25
CA THR A 17 5.52 3.11 11.18
C THR A 17 4.47 2.61 12.16
N SER A 18 4.16 3.41 13.18
CA SER A 18 3.01 3.17 14.08
C SER A 18 1.67 3.09 13.34
N ASP A 19 1.59 3.58 12.11
CA ASP A 19 0.38 3.65 11.30
C ASP A 19 0.19 2.43 10.40
N TYR A 20 1.08 1.43 10.46
CA TYR A 20 1.06 0.28 9.54
C TYR A 20 -0.30 -0.42 9.48
N SER A 21 -0.92 -0.73 10.62
CA SER A 21 -2.21 -1.42 10.65
C SER A 21 -3.30 -0.63 9.92
N ARG A 22 -3.32 0.70 10.10
CA ARG A 22 -4.26 1.60 9.42
C ARG A 22 -4.00 1.68 7.91
N ALA A 23 -2.74 1.75 7.52
CA ALA A 23 -2.34 1.72 6.11
C ALA A 23 -2.72 0.39 5.45
N PHE A 24 -2.56 -0.72 6.16
CA PHE A 24 -2.92 -2.05 5.70
C PHE A 24 -4.43 -2.21 5.49
N ASP A 25 -5.25 -1.75 6.43
CA ASP A 25 -6.70 -1.76 6.29
C ASP A 25 -7.15 -0.92 5.08
N THR A 26 -6.61 0.31 4.96
CA THR A 26 -6.92 1.20 3.83
C THR A 26 -6.51 0.59 2.49
N MET A 27 -5.36 -0.08 2.42
CA MET A 27 -4.92 -0.76 1.20
C MET A 27 -5.80 -1.97 0.86
N SER A 28 -6.27 -2.72 1.87
CA SER A 28 -7.17 -3.86 1.67
C SER A 28 -8.51 -3.42 1.09
N ASP A 29 -9.10 -2.36 1.63
CA ASP A 29 -10.32 -1.73 1.10
C ASP A 29 -10.11 -1.20 -0.33
N THR A 30 -8.96 -0.59 -0.58
CA THR A 30 -8.60 -0.05 -1.90
C THR A 30 -8.53 -1.17 -2.94
N GLN A 31 -7.83 -2.27 -2.63
CA GLN A 31 -7.76 -3.45 -3.50
C GLN A 31 -9.15 -4.05 -3.75
N ALA A 32 -10.00 -4.14 -2.73
CA ALA A 32 -11.37 -4.60 -2.88
C ALA A 32 -12.16 -3.70 -3.85
N SER A 33 -12.06 -2.37 -3.74
CA SER A 33 -12.76 -1.44 -4.63
C SER A 33 -12.31 -1.54 -6.10
N ILE A 34 -11.03 -1.84 -6.34
CA ILE A 34 -10.50 -2.06 -7.70
C ILE A 34 -11.05 -3.38 -8.26
N LEU A 35 -10.96 -4.45 -7.48
CA LEU A 35 -11.24 -5.81 -7.95
C LEU A 35 -12.75 -6.12 -8.05
N LEU A 36 -13.54 -5.58 -7.13
CA LEU A 36 -14.96 -5.91 -6.98
C LEU A 36 -15.86 -4.83 -7.58
N ASP A 37 -15.53 -3.56 -7.38
CA ASP A 37 -16.36 -2.43 -7.82
C ASP A 37 -15.91 -1.83 -9.16
N GLY A 38 -14.83 -2.35 -9.75
CA GLY A 38 -14.31 -1.89 -11.04
C GLY A 38 -13.76 -0.45 -11.00
N LYS A 39 -13.38 0.04 -9.82
CA LYS A 39 -12.82 1.38 -9.66
C LYS A 39 -11.49 1.49 -10.41
N SER A 40 -11.24 2.63 -11.06
CA SER A 40 -9.96 2.84 -11.72
C SER A 40 -8.81 2.86 -10.72
N ILE A 41 -7.71 2.19 -11.07
CA ILE A 41 -6.53 2.01 -10.21
C ILE A 41 -6.01 3.37 -9.73
N ASP A 42 -5.74 4.30 -10.65
CA ASP A 42 -5.17 5.61 -10.31
C ASP A 42 -6.06 6.38 -9.33
N LYS A 43 -7.38 6.33 -9.51
CA LYS A 43 -8.33 7.01 -8.62
C LYS A 43 -8.38 6.32 -7.25
N ALA A 44 -8.42 5.00 -7.22
CA ALA A 44 -8.43 4.24 -5.97
C ALA A 44 -7.16 4.49 -5.14
N LEU A 45 -5.99 4.51 -5.79
CA LEU A 45 -4.72 4.80 -5.15
C LEU A 45 -4.63 6.25 -4.66
N GLN A 46 -5.11 7.21 -5.44
CA GLN A 46 -5.13 8.62 -5.01
C GLN A 46 -6.04 8.82 -3.79
N GLU A 47 -7.22 8.23 -3.77
CA GLU A 47 -8.13 8.32 -2.63
C GLU A 47 -7.56 7.65 -1.37
N ALA A 48 -6.87 6.50 -1.53
CA ALA A 48 -6.16 5.85 -0.44
C ALA A 48 -5.05 6.74 0.14
N ALA A 49 -4.28 7.39 -0.74
CA ALA A 49 -3.24 8.32 -0.37
C ALA A 49 -3.79 9.54 0.39
N ASP A 50 -4.87 10.12 -0.12
CA ASP A 50 -5.55 11.28 0.51
C ASP A 50 -6.12 10.92 1.88
N LYS A 51 -6.71 9.72 2.01
CA LYS A 51 -7.22 9.22 3.30
C LYS A 51 -6.10 9.05 4.31
N LEU A 52 -5.02 8.37 3.95
CA LEU A 52 -3.89 8.15 4.85
C LEU A 52 -3.22 9.46 5.25
N LYS A 53 -3.10 10.40 4.32
CA LYS A 53 -2.60 11.74 4.62
C LYS A 53 -3.49 12.48 5.62
N SER A 54 -4.81 12.43 5.44
CA SER A 54 -5.78 13.05 6.36
C SER A 54 -5.70 12.45 7.77
N GLU A 55 -5.50 11.14 7.87
CA GLU A 55 -5.52 10.42 9.16
C GLU A 55 -4.19 10.45 9.91
N THR A 56 -3.07 10.63 9.20
CA THR A 56 -1.71 10.53 9.78
C THR A 56 -0.91 11.84 9.70
N GLU A 57 -1.40 12.83 8.94
CA GLU A 57 -0.69 14.08 8.60
C GLU A 57 0.62 13.85 7.83
N ARG A 58 0.83 12.64 7.30
CA ARG A 58 2.05 12.26 6.56
C ARG A 58 1.78 12.32 5.07
N GLU A 59 2.73 12.88 4.32
CA GLU A 59 2.74 12.76 2.87
C GLU A 59 3.12 11.33 2.46
N ILE A 60 2.41 10.79 1.47
CA ILE A 60 2.77 9.53 0.82
C ILE A 60 4.01 9.78 -0.03
N SER A 61 5.06 8.97 0.14
CA SER A 61 6.24 9.04 -0.75
C SER A 61 5.85 8.68 -2.17
N LYS A 62 6.33 9.47 -3.14
CA LYS A 62 6.18 9.21 -4.58
C LYS A 62 7.03 8.04 -5.04
#